data_AF-A0A5J4XYW7-F1
#
_entry.id   AF-A0A5J4XYW7-F1
#
_cell.length_a   1.000
_cell.length_b   1.000
_cell.length_c   1.000
_cell.angle_alpha   90.00
_cell.angle_beta   90.00
_cell.angle_gamma   90.00
#
_symmetry.space_group_name_H-M   'P 1'
#
loop_
_entity.id
_entity.type
_entity.pdbx_description
1 polymer ?
#
loop_
_entity_poly.entity_id
_entity_poly.type
_entity_poly.pdbx_seq_one_letter_code
_entity_poly.pdbx_strand_id
1 'polypeptide(L)'
;MALNCCLHMCSAQASQITSTPDRAARQAKNAASFQSLIRPRPCVVQSWGTRRTKREQSTCVLASEREPPWAMTFDLRERETEWTQENKARLVTLFASHELGCDIEGVQERMQDLVQVLPDLSKKVHHMKPGLLAALLRDTHVVADRAVRLKELLPHTNVSAMAAKQPELLLQEADDVILQVKQLRTQLGNDEIDKIVEEYPRQVPSIYFLLAIIIVACKRIPWT
;
A
#
# COMPACT_ATOMS: atom_id res chain seq x y z
N MET A 1 -54.88 9.59 -14.02
CA MET A 1 -55.14 10.84 -13.26
C MET A 1 -55.20 10.51 -11.77
N ALA A 2 -54.08 10.68 -11.07
CA ALA A 2 -53.92 10.72 -9.61
C ALA A 2 -52.40 11.01 -9.38
N LEU A 3 -51.98 12.28 -9.32
CA LEU A 3 -51.79 13.08 -8.08
C LEU A 3 -50.67 12.45 -7.22
N ASN A 4 -49.40 12.86 -7.30
CA ASN A 4 -48.81 14.20 -7.10
C ASN A 4 -49.00 14.69 -5.64
N CYS A 5 -48.23 14.13 -4.70
CA CYS A 5 -48.11 14.59 -3.30
C CYS A 5 -46.88 13.95 -2.63
N CYS A 6 -45.68 14.54 -2.77
CA CYS A 6 -44.53 14.33 -1.86
C CYS A 6 -43.37 15.29 -2.17
N LEU A 7 -43.68 16.57 -2.38
CA LEU A 7 -42.69 17.64 -2.61
C LEU A 7 -42.97 18.78 -1.63
N HIS A 8 -42.84 18.53 -0.32
CA HIS A 8 -42.77 19.58 0.70
C HIS A 8 -42.44 18.93 2.05
N MET A 9 -41.15 18.81 2.39
CA MET A 9 -40.60 18.84 3.76
C MET A 9 -39.13 18.40 3.75
N CYS A 10 -38.20 19.29 3.38
CA CYS A 10 -36.80 19.22 3.87
C CYS A 10 -36.04 20.53 3.58
N SER A 11 -36.61 21.67 3.94
CA SER A 11 -35.98 22.99 3.78
C SER A 11 -35.97 23.75 5.10
N ALA A 12 -35.30 23.21 6.14
CA ALA A 12 -34.96 24.00 7.34
C ALA A 12 -33.97 23.24 8.25
N GLN A 13 -32.67 23.33 7.97
CA GLN A 13 -31.63 23.25 9.01
C GLN A 13 -30.27 23.75 8.48
N ALA A 14 -30.28 24.99 8.01
CA ALA A 14 -29.06 25.79 7.85
C ALA A 14 -29.02 26.78 9.01
N SER A 15 -28.38 26.43 10.12
CA SER A 15 -28.08 27.37 11.21
C SER A 15 -27.05 26.79 12.19
N GLN A 16 -25.91 27.48 12.26
CA GLN A 16 -25.01 27.58 13.43
C GLN A 16 -23.99 26.45 13.64
N ILE A 17 -22.96 26.43 12.79
CA ILE A 17 -21.61 26.01 13.22
C ILE A 17 -20.83 27.29 13.51
N THR A 18 -20.88 27.74 14.76
CA THR A 18 -19.98 28.77 15.27
C THR A 18 -18.58 28.20 15.34
N SER A 19 -17.70 28.69 14.46
CA SER A 19 -16.27 28.43 14.49
C SER A 19 -15.66 29.00 15.78
N THR A 20 -15.29 28.13 16.72
CA THR A 20 -14.45 28.48 17.87
C THR A 20 -13.02 28.77 17.40
N PRO A 21 -12.49 30.00 17.57
CA PRO A 21 -11.12 30.37 17.14
C PRO A 21 -9.99 29.81 18.04
N ASP A 22 -10.31 29.03 19.08
CA ASP A 22 -9.37 28.69 20.15
C ASP A 22 -8.52 27.40 19.89
N ARG A 23 -8.81 26.66 18.80
CA ARG A 23 -8.09 25.40 18.49
C ARG A 23 -6.76 25.63 17.77
N ALA A 24 -6.62 26.74 17.03
CA ALA A 24 -5.40 27.08 16.30
C ALA A 24 -4.24 27.47 17.24
N ALA A 25 -4.53 28.11 18.38
CA ALA A 25 -3.50 28.54 19.32
C ALA A 25 -2.84 27.39 20.12
N ARG A 26 -3.52 26.24 20.25
CA ARG A 26 -2.95 25.06 20.95
C ARG A 26 -2.03 24.21 20.07
N GLN A 27 -2.20 24.22 18.74
CA GLN A 27 -1.31 23.44 17.84
C GLN A 27 0.08 24.08 17.68
N ALA A 28 0.22 25.40 17.83
CA ALA A 28 1.53 26.06 17.73
C ALA A 28 2.49 25.72 18.89
N LYS A 29 1.98 25.36 20.07
CA LYS A 29 2.82 25.05 21.25
C LYS A 29 3.41 23.63 21.24
N ASN A 30 2.81 22.68 20.52
CA ASN A 30 3.31 21.30 20.46
C ASN A 30 4.38 21.08 19.37
N ALA A 31 4.49 21.97 18.38
CA ALA A 31 5.54 21.88 17.35
C ALA A 31 6.95 22.22 17.87
N ALA A 32 7.06 23.02 18.95
CA ALA A 32 8.34 23.41 19.52
C ALA A 32 9.01 22.33 20.38
N SER A 33 8.27 21.30 20.81
CA SER A 33 8.81 20.28 21.74
C SER A 33 9.42 19.05 21.05
N PHE A 34 9.26 18.90 19.72
CA PHE A 34 9.74 17.71 19.00
C PHE A 34 11.09 17.92 18.28
N GLN A 35 11.62 19.14 18.23
CA GLN A 35 12.88 19.43 17.54
C GLN A 35 14.14 19.11 18.37
N SER A 36 14.02 18.76 19.66
CA SER A 36 15.20 18.52 20.51
C SER A 36 15.70 17.06 20.53
N LEU A 37 15.05 16.12 19.84
CA LEU A 37 15.37 14.68 19.92
C LEU A 37 16.12 14.10 18.72
N ILE A 38 16.34 14.88 17.65
CA ILE A 38 17.20 14.47 16.54
C ILE A 38 18.58 15.11 16.71
N ARG A 39 19.31 14.69 17.74
CA ARG A 39 20.77 14.92 17.76
C ARG A 39 21.39 13.91 16.81
N PRO A 40 22.07 14.33 15.72
CA PRO A 40 22.83 13.40 14.90
C PRO A 40 23.87 12.73 15.81
N ARG A 41 23.85 11.40 15.86
CA ARG A 41 24.92 10.65 16.53
C ARG A 41 26.23 11.01 15.83
N PRO A 42 27.28 11.42 16.55
CA PRO A 42 28.57 11.65 15.93
C PRO A 42 29.03 10.33 15.31
N CYS A 43 29.17 10.33 13.98
CA CYS A 43 29.81 9.24 13.26
C CYS A 43 31.26 9.20 13.75
N VAL A 44 31.57 8.28 14.66
CA VAL A 44 32.96 7.97 15.00
C VAL A 44 33.56 7.29 13.77
N VAL A 45 34.24 8.09 12.95
CA VAL A 45 35.10 7.62 11.88
C VAL A 45 36.26 6.88 12.57
N GLN A 46 36.13 5.57 12.70
CA GLN A 46 37.25 4.72 13.08
C GLN A 46 38.24 4.73 11.91
N SER A 47 39.28 5.53 12.05
CA SER A 47 40.44 5.51 11.18
C SER A 47 41.07 4.12 11.24
N TRP A 48 41.15 3.44 10.10
CA TRP A 48 41.86 2.17 9.94
C TRP A 48 43.37 2.44 10.04
N GLY A 49 43.86 2.43 11.28
CA GLY A 49 45.29 2.51 11.58
C GLY A 49 45.98 1.19 11.26
N THR A 50 46.69 1.15 10.15
CA THR A 50 47.70 0.13 9.86
C THR A 50 48.87 0.28 10.84
N ARG A 51 48.98 -0.59 11.85
CA ARG A 51 50.28 -0.87 12.44
C ARG A 51 50.38 -2.25 13.09
N ARG A 52 51.09 -3.10 12.36
CA ARG A 52 51.67 -4.39 12.74
C ARG A 52 52.81 -4.15 13.73
N THR A 53 52.69 -4.58 14.98
CA THR A 53 53.85 -4.91 15.83
C THR A 53 53.58 -6.12 16.71
N LYS A 54 54.43 -7.11 16.46
CA LYS A 54 54.71 -8.37 17.14
C LYS A 54 55.13 -8.17 18.61
N ARG A 55 54.43 -8.74 19.59
CA ARG A 55 55.00 -9.56 20.69
C ARG A 55 54.00 -10.02 21.76
N GLU A 56 54.24 -11.28 22.15
CA GLU A 56 54.15 -11.87 23.50
C GLU A 56 52.79 -12.17 24.14
N GLN A 57 52.45 -13.47 24.00
CA GLN A 57 51.88 -14.40 24.97
C GLN A 57 51.81 -13.91 26.43
N SER A 58 50.60 -14.02 27.01
CA SER A 58 50.31 -14.75 28.26
C SER A 58 49.21 -14.05 29.04
N THR A 59 48.02 -14.64 29.03
CA THR A 59 47.27 -14.96 30.25
C THR A 59 46.09 -15.82 29.86
N CYS A 60 46.07 -17.04 30.39
CA CYS A 60 44.95 -17.96 30.35
C CYS A 60 43.85 -17.41 31.25
N VAL A 61 43.02 -16.53 30.70
CA VAL A 61 41.73 -16.21 31.33
C VAL A 61 40.80 -17.34 30.94
N LEU A 62 40.31 -18.07 31.96
CA LEU A 62 39.13 -18.91 31.87
C LEU A 62 37.97 -18.01 31.43
N ALA A 63 37.90 -17.75 30.13
CA ALA A 63 36.80 -17.10 29.48
C ALA A 63 35.62 -18.02 29.71
N SER A 64 34.74 -17.63 30.63
CA SER A 64 33.33 -18.00 30.61
C SER A 64 32.92 -18.13 29.16
N GLU A 65 32.53 -19.32 28.73
CA GLU A 65 31.94 -19.65 27.43
C GLU A 65 30.61 -18.89 27.29
N ARG A 66 30.67 -17.57 27.30
CA ARG A 66 29.64 -16.77 26.67
C ARG A 66 29.84 -17.04 25.20
N GLU A 67 29.04 -17.97 24.70
CA GLU A 67 28.80 -18.10 23.28
C GLU A 67 28.78 -16.68 22.72
N PRO A 68 29.66 -16.39 21.75
CA PRO A 68 29.72 -15.07 21.18
C PRO A 68 28.29 -14.64 20.82
N PRO A 69 27.87 -13.39 21.01
CA PRO A 69 26.49 -12.99 20.70
C PRO A 69 26.11 -13.15 19.21
N TRP A 70 27.08 -13.54 18.38
CA TRP A 70 27.00 -13.88 16.95
C TRP A 70 27.13 -15.40 16.70
N ALA A 71 27.28 -16.21 17.75
CA ALA A 71 27.25 -17.67 17.74
C ALA A 71 25.83 -18.24 17.83
N MET A 72 24.81 -17.38 17.97
CA MET A 72 23.60 -17.56 17.18
C MET A 72 23.98 -17.34 15.71
N THR A 73 24.78 -18.27 15.15
CA THR A 73 24.70 -18.53 13.73
C THR A 73 23.24 -18.90 13.54
N PHE A 74 22.48 -17.94 13.02
CA PHE A 74 21.20 -18.18 12.41
C PHE A 74 21.53 -19.15 11.28
N ASP A 75 21.62 -20.43 11.64
CA ASP A 75 21.81 -21.57 10.75
C ASP A 75 20.45 -21.75 10.06
N LEU A 76 20.00 -20.67 9.41
CA LEU A 76 19.22 -20.78 8.21
C LEU A 76 20.09 -21.66 7.35
N ARG A 77 19.64 -22.90 7.20
CA ARG A 77 20.00 -23.66 6.03
C ARG A 77 19.42 -22.90 4.83
N GLU A 78 20.04 -21.78 4.47
CA GLU A 78 19.66 -20.91 3.35
C GLU A 78 19.63 -21.72 2.06
N ARG A 79 20.45 -22.79 2.01
CA ARG A 79 20.46 -23.78 0.92
C ARG A 79 19.25 -24.71 0.88
N GLU A 80 18.61 -24.97 2.01
CA GLU A 80 17.42 -25.84 2.10
C GLU A 80 16.12 -25.02 2.19
N THR A 81 16.22 -23.69 2.34
CA THR A 81 15.04 -22.83 2.37
C THR A 81 14.53 -22.64 0.95
N GLU A 82 13.63 -23.53 0.52
CA GLU A 82 12.93 -23.37 -0.74
C GLU A 82 12.17 -22.04 -0.73
N TRP A 83 12.43 -21.19 -1.73
CA TRP A 83 11.81 -19.88 -1.88
C TRP A 83 10.40 -20.00 -2.49
N THR A 84 9.56 -20.80 -1.83
CA THR A 84 8.16 -21.06 -2.19
C THR A 84 7.33 -19.79 -2.11
N GLN A 85 6.21 -19.76 -2.83
CA GLN A 85 5.28 -18.61 -2.79
C GLN A 85 4.72 -18.39 -1.38
N GLU A 86 4.50 -19.47 -0.62
CA GLU A 86 4.05 -19.41 0.77
C GLU A 86 5.10 -18.76 1.68
N ASN A 87 6.38 -19.13 1.55
CA ASN A 87 7.46 -18.53 2.33
C ASN A 87 7.64 -17.05 2.01
N LYS A 88 7.55 -16.67 0.72
CA LYS A 88 7.52 -15.26 0.30
C LYS A 88 6.33 -14.51 0.91
N ALA A 89 5.13 -15.08 0.85
CA ALA A 89 3.94 -14.46 1.43
C ALA A 89 4.09 -14.28 2.95
N ARG A 90 4.58 -15.29 3.67
CA ARG A 90 4.89 -15.21 5.10
C ARG A 90 5.86 -14.08 5.42
N LEU A 91 6.91 -13.92 4.62
CA LEU A 91 7.88 -12.84 4.80
C LEU A 91 7.23 -11.47 4.54
N VAL A 92 6.45 -11.31 3.47
CA VAL A 92 5.73 -10.06 3.19
C VAL A 92 4.76 -9.71 4.33
N THR A 93 4.03 -10.69 4.86
CA THR A 93 3.14 -10.55 6.02
C THR A 93 3.90 -10.14 7.27
N LEU A 94 5.07 -10.74 7.54
CA LEU A 94 5.92 -10.39 8.68
C LEU A 94 6.36 -8.92 8.59
N PHE A 95 6.84 -8.46 7.45
CA PHE A 95 7.21 -7.05 7.26
C PHE A 95 6.01 -6.11 7.36
N ALA A 96 4.84 -6.50 6.83
CA ALA A 96 3.63 -5.72 6.95
C ALA A 96 3.17 -5.57 8.43
N SER A 97 3.36 -6.60 9.25
CA SER A 97 3.07 -6.53 10.70
C SER A 97 3.95 -5.51 11.42
N HIS A 98 5.24 -5.45 11.07
CA HIS A 98 6.16 -4.44 11.59
C HIS A 98 5.76 -3.02 11.18
N GLU A 99 5.34 -2.81 9.93
CA GLU A 99 4.89 -1.50 9.41
C GLU A 99 3.57 -1.03 10.06
N LEU A 100 2.69 -1.97 10.41
CA LEU A 100 1.42 -1.68 11.10
C LEU A 100 1.57 -1.55 12.61
N GLY A 101 2.65 -2.08 13.19
CA GLY A 101 2.84 -2.14 14.63
C GLY A 101 1.87 -3.08 15.33
N CYS A 102 1.43 -4.15 14.65
CA CYS A 102 0.54 -5.18 15.20
C CYS A 102 1.18 -6.57 15.12
N ASP A 103 0.55 -7.56 15.74
CA ASP A 103 0.98 -8.94 15.66
C ASP A 103 0.67 -9.58 14.30
N ILE A 104 1.27 -10.75 14.06
CA ILE A 104 1.09 -11.49 12.80
C ILE A 104 -0.36 -12.01 12.68
N GLU A 105 -0.96 -12.42 13.80
CA GLU A 105 -2.35 -12.92 13.85
C GLU A 105 -3.34 -11.83 13.42
N GLY A 106 -3.23 -10.61 13.96
CA GLY A 106 -4.06 -9.48 13.55
C GLY A 106 -3.87 -9.07 12.09
N VAL A 107 -2.66 -9.22 11.53
CA VAL A 107 -2.45 -9.03 10.08
C VAL A 107 -3.17 -10.12 9.27
N GLN A 108 -3.14 -11.37 9.73
CA GLN A 108 -3.80 -12.48 9.04
C GLN A 108 -5.33 -12.34 9.06
N GLU A 109 -5.93 -11.90 10.17
CA GLU A 109 -7.36 -11.61 10.25
C GLU A 109 -7.77 -10.52 9.25
N ARG A 110 -7.05 -9.38 9.24
CA ARG A 110 -7.31 -8.30 8.28
C ARG A 110 -7.10 -8.72 6.83
N MET A 111 -6.11 -9.59 6.59
CA MET A 111 -5.89 -10.18 5.27
C MET A 111 -7.07 -11.07 4.88
N GLN A 112 -7.62 -11.86 5.80
CA GLN A 112 -8.77 -12.71 5.54
C GLN A 112 -10.00 -11.87 5.16
N ASP A 113 -10.24 -10.75 5.85
CA ASP A 113 -11.28 -9.78 5.49
C ASP A 113 -11.06 -9.20 4.08
N LEU A 114 -9.81 -8.81 3.78
CA LEU A 114 -9.45 -8.28 2.46
C LEU A 114 -9.64 -9.33 1.35
N VAL A 115 -9.37 -10.61 1.63
CA VAL A 115 -9.55 -11.72 0.69
C VAL A 115 -11.03 -12.01 0.43
N GLN A 116 -11.92 -11.80 1.41
CA GLN A 116 -13.36 -11.93 1.20
C GLN A 116 -13.87 -10.90 0.16
N VAL A 117 -13.30 -9.69 0.16
CA VAL A 117 -13.64 -8.64 -0.80
C VAL A 117 -12.91 -8.83 -2.14
N LEU A 118 -11.63 -9.22 -2.10
CA LEU A 118 -10.74 -9.28 -3.26
C LEU A 118 -10.00 -10.63 -3.32
N PRO A 119 -10.68 -11.71 -3.77
CA PRO A 119 -10.12 -13.06 -3.69
C PRO A 119 -8.85 -13.26 -4.54
N ASP A 120 -8.74 -12.57 -5.69
CA ASP A 120 -7.56 -12.70 -6.57
C ASP A 120 -6.30 -12.04 -6.01
N LEU A 121 -6.44 -11.15 -5.03
CA LEU A 121 -5.31 -10.48 -4.39
C LEU A 121 -4.45 -11.47 -3.59
N SER A 122 -5.08 -12.50 -2.99
CA SER A 122 -4.42 -13.56 -2.22
C SER A 122 -3.28 -14.24 -2.99
N LYS A 123 -3.51 -14.50 -4.29
CA LYS A 123 -2.56 -15.14 -5.20
C LYS A 123 -1.34 -14.27 -5.50
N LYS A 124 -1.41 -12.96 -5.23
CA LYS A 124 -0.37 -11.97 -5.57
C LYS A 124 0.33 -11.36 -4.36
N VAL A 125 -0.07 -11.72 -3.13
CA VAL A 125 0.54 -11.19 -1.89
C VAL A 125 2.06 -11.36 -1.89
N HIS A 126 2.57 -12.50 -2.34
CA HIS A 126 4.00 -12.81 -2.36
C HIS A 126 4.83 -11.95 -3.33
N HIS A 127 4.20 -11.23 -4.26
CA HIS A 127 4.85 -10.30 -5.17
C HIS A 127 4.64 -8.84 -4.78
N MET A 128 3.84 -8.58 -3.75
CA MET A 128 3.49 -7.23 -3.32
C MET A 128 4.60 -6.62 -2.46
N LYS A 129 4.77 -5.30 -2.56
CA LYS A 129 5.63 -4.56 -1.62
C LYS A 129 5.00 -4.60 -0.22
N PRO A 130 5.75 -4.93 0.84
CA PRO A 130 5.21 -4.99 2.20
C PRO A 130 4.54 -3.69 2.65
N GLY A 131 5.13 -2.53 2.36
CA GLY A 131 4.52 -1.24 2.69
C GLY A 131 3.21 -0.96 1.94
N LEU A 132 3.06 -1.48 0.72
CA LEU A 132 1.81 -1.38 -0.03
C LEU A 132 0.73 -2.25 0.60
N LEU A 133 1.08 -3.47 1.00
CA LEU A 133 0.17 -4.36 1.70
C LEU A 133 -0.25 -3.76 3.05
N ALA A 134 0.70 -3.22 3.82
CA ALA A 134 0.41 -2.55 5.07
C ALA A 134 -0.55 -1.36 4.88
N ALA A 135 -0.40 -0.58 3.82
CA ALA A 135 -1.33 0.50 3.50
C ALA A 135 -2.75 -0.01 3.21
N LEU A 136 -2.90 -1.12 2.49
CA LEU A 136 -4.21 -1.74 2.23
C LEU A 136 -4.86 -2.31 3.49
N LEU A 137 -4.07 -2.92 4.37
CA LEU A 137 -4.53 -3.52 5.63
C LEU A 137 -4.76 -2.50 6.76
N ARG A 138 -4.29 -1.27 6.59
CA ARG A 138 -4.54 -0.20 7.56
C ARG A 138 -6.03 0.11 7.67
N ASP A 139 -6.71 0.23 6.53
CA ASP A 139 -8.11 0.63 6.42
C ASP A 139 -8.89 -0.29 5.46
N THR A 140 -9.10 -1.55 5.84
CA THR A 140 -9.75 -2.58 5.01
C THR A 140 -11.17 -2.18 4.58
N HIS A 141 -11.94 -1.54 5.45
CA HIS A 141 -13.29 -1.05 5.14
C HIS A 141 -13.27 0.02 4.04
N VAL A 142 -12.31 0.95 4.08
CA VAL A 142 -12.18 2.00 3.06
C VAL A 142 -11.82 1.38 1.71
N VAL A 143 -10.96 0.36 1.70
CA VAL A 143 -10.63 -0.39 0.48
C VAL A 143 -11.86 -1.11 -0.08
N ALA A 144 -12.69 -1.71 0.78
CA ALA A 144 -13.94 -2.34 0.36
C ALA A 144 -14.92 -1.35 -0.25
N ASP A 145 -15.15 -0.20 0.41
CA ASP A 145 -16.01 0.87 -0.11
C ASP A 145 -15.52 1.38 -1.47
N ARG A 146 -14.19 1.54 -1.63
CA ARG A 146 -13.59 1.94 -2.92
C ARG A 146 -13.81 0.88 -4.00
N ALA A 147 -13.66 -0.40 -3.67
CA ALA A 147 -13.92 -1.49 -4.61
C ALA A 147 -15.39 -1.51 -5.07
N VAL A 148 -16.34 -1.27 -4.17
CA VAL A 148 -17.78 -1.15 -4.50
C VAL A 148 -18.03 0.04 -5.43
N ARG A 149 -17.50 1.23 -5.12
CA ARG A 149 -17.62 2.41 -6.00
C ARG A 149 -17.03 2.16 -7.38
N LEU A 150 -15.88 1.50 -7.46
CA LEU A 150 -15.28 1.11 -8.75
C LEU A 150 -16.19 0.14 -9.53
N LYS A 151 -16.87 -0.77 -8.84
CA LYS A 151 -17.81 -1.71 -9.45
C LYS A 151 -19.07 -1.01 -9.97
N GLU A 152 -19.55 0.01 -9.28
CA GLU A 152 -20.68 0.84 -9.75
C GLU A 152 -20.33 1.60 -11.03
N LEU A 153 -19.09 2.07 -11.16
CA LEU A 153 -18.62 2.73 -12.38
C LEU A 153 -18.41 1.73 -13.52
N LEU A 154 -17.80 0.58 -13.24
CA LEU A 154 -17.39 -0.42 -14.21
C LEU A 154 -18.12 -1.75 -13.94
N PRO A 155 -19.43 -1.83 -14.29
CA PRO A 155 -20.27 -2.95 -13.90
C PRO A 155 -19.81 -4.27 -14.50
N HIS A 156 -19.21 -4.28 -15.70
CA HIS A 156 -18.76 -5.51 -16.35
C HIS A 156 -17.32 -5.90 -15.99
N THR A 157 -16.53 -4.99 -15.42
CA THR A 157 -15.12 -5.24 -15.06
C THR A 157 -15.00 -6.11 -13.82
N ASN A 158 -14.03 -7.03 -13.84
CA ASN A 158 -13.62 -7.75 -12.64
C ASN A 158 -12.65 -6.89 -11.78
N VAL A 159 -13.20 -6.22 -10.76
CA VAL A 159 -12.44 -5.34 -9.85
C VAL A 159 -11.38 -6.12 -9.06
N SER A 160 -11.61 -7.39 -8.70
CA SER A 160 -10.59 -8.18 -7.97
C SER A 160 -9.37 -8.48 -8.85
N ALA A 161 -9.60 -8.87 -10.11
CA ALA A 161 -8.52 -9.09 -11.07
C ALA A 161 -7.77 -7.78 -11.39
N MET A 162 -8.49 -6.67 -11.50
CA MET A 162 -7.93 -5.34 -11.71
C MET A 162 -7.03 -4.91 -10.55
N ALA A 163 -7.52 -5.05 -9.31
CA ALA A 163 -6.77 -4.75 -8.09
C ALA A 163 -5.54 -5.66 -7.91
N ALA A 164 -5.64 -6.93 -8.31
CA ALA A 164 -4.52 -7.87 -8.26
C ALA A 164 -3.37 -7.47 -9.21
N LYS A 165 -3.68 -6.83 -10.34
CA LYS A 165 -2.67 -6.28 -11.27
C LYS A 165 -2.06 -4.98 -10.75
N GLN A 166 -2.85 -4.12 -10.10
CA GLN A 166 -2.39 -2.85 -9.55
C GLN A 166 -3.10 -2.50 -8.23
N PRO A 167 -2.50 -2.86 -7.09
CA PRO A 167 -3.11 -2.61 -5.79
C PRO A 167 -3.11 -1.12 -5.41
N GLU A 168 -2.18 -0.34 -5.97
CA GLU A 168 -2.06 1.10 -5.76
C GLU A 168 -3.32 1.87 -6.17
N LEU A 169 -4.12 1.33 -7.10
CA LEU A 169 -5.39 1.92 -7.54
C LEU A 169 -6.38 2.03 -6.38
N LEU A 170 -6.38 1.07 -5.44
CA LEU A 170 -7.26 1.07 -4.28
C LEU A 170 -6.83 2.07 -3.20
N LEU A 171 -5.58 2.56 -3.25
CA LEU A 171 -5.08 3.56 -2.32
C LEU A 171 -5.38 4.99 -2.78
N GLN A 172 -5.68 5.19 -4.07
CA GLN A 172 -6.08 6.48 -4.62
C GLN A 172 -7.46 6.92 -4.12
N GLU A 173 -7.71 8.23 -4.17
CA GLU A 173 -9.04 8.76 -3.86
C GLU A 173 -10.03 8.31 -4.93
N ALA A 174 -11.23 7.88 -4.50
CA ALA A 174 -12.24 7.35 -5.40
C ALA A 174 -12.66 8.39 -6.46
N ASP A 175 -12.73 9.66 -6.07
CA ASP A 175 -13.18 10.75 -6.92
C ASP A 175 -12.23 11.02 -8.09
N ASP A 176 -10.92 10.90 -7.86
CA ASP A 176 -9.91 11.02 -8.92
C ASP A 176 -10.05 9.90 -9.95
N VAL A 177 -10.22 8.66 -9.48
CA VAL A 177 -10.42 7.51 -10.37
C VAL A 177 -11.73 7.64 -11.14
N ILE A 178 -12.79 8.13 -10.51
CA ILE A 178 -14.07 8.42 -11.16
C ILE A 178 -13.89 9.43 -12.28
N LEU A 179 -13.16 10.52 -12.02
CA LEU A 179 -12.89 11.57 -12.99
C LEU A 179 -12.10 11.03 -14.18
N GLN A 180 -11.06 10.23 -13.93
CA GLN A 180 -10.27 9.58 -14.97
C GLN A 180 -11.12 8.65 -15.83
N VAL A 181 -11.92 7.76 -15.22
CA VAL A 181 -12.80 6.84 -15.96
C VAL A 181 -13.83 7.61 -16.80
N LYS A 182 -14.36 8.74 -16.30
CA LYS A 182 -15.26 9.61 -17.08
C LYS A 182 -14.55 10.25 -18.27
N GLN A 183 -13.31 10.72 -18.11
CA GLN A 183 -12.52 11.25 -19.22
C GLN A 183 -12.25 10.17 -20.27
N LEU A 184 -11.95 8.95 -19.84
CA LEU A 184 -11.79 7.81 -20.74
C LEU A 184 -13.07 7.50 -21.51
N ARG A 185 -14.24 7.59 -20.85
CA ARG A 185 -15.57 7.50 -21.50
C ARG A 185 -15.78 8.51 -22.60
N THR A 186 -15.38 9.75 -22.39
CA THR A 186 -15.49 10.78 -23.41
C THR A 186 -14.57 10.53 -24.61
N GLN A 187 -13.41 9.89 -24.41
CA GLN A 187 -12.42 9.67 -25.48
C GLN A 187 -12.66 8.40 -26.30
N LEU A 188 -13.04 7.29 -25.65
CA LEU A 188 -13.11 5.96 -26.29
C LEU A 188 -14.54 5.51 -26.64
N GLY A 189 -15.57 6.21 -26.14
CA GLY A 189 -16.96 5.76 -26.23
C GLY A 189 -17.32 4.70 -25.17
N ASN A 190 -18.61 4.45 -24.96
CA ASN A 190 -19.08 3.71 -23.78
C ASN A 190 -18.84 2.19 -23.83
N ASP A 191 -18.73 1.59 -25.02
CA ASP A 191 -18.94 0.13 -25.18
C ASP A 191 -17.70 -0.75 -24.97
N GLU A 192 -16.48 -0.19 -24.94
CA GLU A 192 -15.22 -0.98 -24.85
C GLU A 192 -14.37 -0.70 -23.59
N ILE A 193 -14.77 0.23 -22.72
CA ILE A 193 -13.91 0.73 -21.64
C ILE A 193 -13.67 -0.31 -20.55
N ASP A 194 -14.72 -1.03 -20.16
CA ASP A 194 -14.64 -2.02 -19.08
C ASP A 194 -13.57 -3.09 -19.38
N LYS A 195 -13.43 -3.51 -20.65
CA LYS A 195 -12.42 -4.48 -21.11
C LYS A 195 -11.02 -3.88 -21.13
N ILE A 196 -10.87 -2.67 -21.64
CA ILE A 196 -9.57 -1.99 -21.73
C ILE A 196 -9.01 -1.70 -20.34
N VAL A 197 -9.86 -1.22 -19.42
CA VAL A 197 -9.48 -0.94 -18.03
C VAL A 197 -9.12 -2.23 -17.29
N GLU A 198 -9.83 -3.32 -17.54
CA GLU A 198 -9.50 -4.63 -16.98
C GLU A 198 -8.14 -5.15 -17.49
N GLU A 199 -7.85 -4.99 -18.78
CA GLU A 199 -6.61 -5.45 -19.39
C GLU A 199 -5.41 -4.61 -18.92
N TYR A 200 -5.57 -3.28 -18.86
CA TYR A 200 -4.50 -2.31 -18.61
C TYR A 200 -4.81 -1.32 -17.45
N PRO A 201 -4.93 -1.78 -16.18
CA PRO A 201 -5.25 -0.90 -15.06
C PRO A 201 -4.24 0.23 -14.83
N ARG A 202 -2.97 0.01 -15.22
CA ARG A 202 -1.88 0.99 -15.08
C ARG A 202 -2.06 2.25 -15.90
N GLN A 203 -2.96 2.22 -16.86
CA GLN A 203 -3.22 3.37 -17.71
C GLN A 203 -4.21 4.35 -17.04
N VAL A 204 -5.10 3.88 -16.17
CA VAL A 204 -6.13 4.73 -15.53
C VAL A 204 -5.55 5.99 -14.86
N PRO A 205 -4.51 5.90 -14.00
CA PRO A 205 -3.96 7.08 -13.31
C PRO A 205 -3.01 7.95 -14.14
N SER A 206 -2.67 7.56 -15.38
CA SER A 206 -1.58 8.18 -16.13
C SER A 206 -2.08 9.17 -17.17
N ILE A 207 -1.68 10.43 -17.05
CA ILE A 207 -1.92 11.52 -18.02
C ILE A 207 -1.36 11.17 -19.41
N TYR A 208 -0.42 10.23 -19.50
CA TYR A 208 0.14 9.72 -20.76
C TYR A 208 -0.80 8.78 -21.54
N PHE A 209 -2.09 8.71 -21.18
CA PHE A 209 -3.08 7.83 -21.79
C PHE A 209 -3.17 7.95 -23.33
N LEU A 210 -2.87 9.14 -23.89
CA LEU A 210 -2.82 9.34 -25.35
C LEU A 210 -1.82 8.41 -26.05
N LEU A 211 -0.67 8.13 -25.44
CA LEU A 211 0.31 7.19 -26.00
C LEU A 211 -0.22 5.75 -25.94
N ALA A 212 -0.95 5.39 -24.88
CA ALA A 212 -1.57 4.07 -24.76
C ALA A 212 -2.69 3.87 -25.78
N ILE A 213 -3.52 4.90 -26.03
CA ILE A 213 -4.53 4.88 -27.10
C ILE A 213 -3.85 4.64 -28.44
N ILE A 214 -2.75 5.33 -28.75
CA ILE A 214 -2.01 5.12 -30.00
C ILE A 214 -1.50 3.68 -30.09
N ILE A 215 -0.95 3.11 -29.01
CA ILE A 215 -0.47 1.72 -29.00
C ILE A 215 -1.61 0.73 -29.23
N VAL A 216 -2.76 0.92 -28.57
CA VAL A 216 -3.93 0.04 -28.72
C VAL A 216 -4.54 0.18 -30.13
N ALA A 217 -4.64 1.42 -30.65
CA ALA A 217 -5.11 1.68 -32.00
C ALA A 217 -4.17 1.06 -33.06
N CYS A 218 -2.85 1.18 -32.88
CA CYS A 218 -1.86 0.57 -33.77
C CYS A 218 -1.91 -0.97 -33.74
N LYS A 219 -2.25 -1.59 -32.60
CA LYS A 219 -2.38 -3.05 -32.50
C LYS A 219 -3.61 -3.59 -33.23
N ARG A 220 -4.60 -2.74 -33.52
CA ARG A 220 -5.86 -3.10 -34.21
C ARG A 220 -5.81 -2.87 -35.72
N ILE A 221 -4.73 -2.30 -36.26
CA ILE A 221 -4.51 -2.19 -37.71
C ILE A 221 -3.84 -3.49 -38.18
N PRO A 222 -4.56 -4.40 -38.88
CA PRO A 222 -3.91 -5.53 -39.52
C PRO A 222 -2.98 -4.99 -40.60
N TRP A 223 -1.69 -5.31 -40.51
CA TRP A 223 -0.73 -5.08 -41.59
C TRP A 223 -1.09 -6.04 -42.73
N THR A 224 -1.96 -5.59 -43.64
CA THR A 224 -2.26 -6.26 -44.91
C THR A 224 -1.33 -5.78 -46.01
#